data_AF-A0A1E1WSS5-F1
#
_entry.id   AF-A0A1E1WSS5-F1
#
_cell.length_a   1.000
_cell.length_b   1.000
_cell.length_c   1.000
_cell.angle_alpha   90.00
_cell.angle_beta   90.00
_cell.angle_gamma   90.00
#
_symmetry.space_group_name_H-M   'P 1'
#
loop_
_entity.id
_entity.type
_entity.pdbx_description
1 polymer ?
#
loop_
_entity_poly.entity_id
_entity_poly.type
_entity_poly.pdbx_seq_one_letter_code
_entity_poly.pdbx_strand_id
1 'polypeptide(L)'
;SDVEEKNNLAPKSVGSPSAVNKPVLNQPALLASSSQMKPYYCTDGGEMKVTTPPCHSPGAILPDLPQAAEDPDQHCGLSKDASAADTQQWLSRNRFAQHAVTFTNFCGADLLRLSRDDIIQICGLADGIRLFNALHAKRIAPRLTLYVCAHAGGVYSALYLHACRAAELAHKLRALLPEPAKECETVLVCGPHGSRVRLSDELVRHLPDH
;
A
#
# COMPACT_ATOMS: atom_id res chain seq x y z
N SER A 1 30.24 74.53 -8.63
CA SER A 1 30.68 75.25 -9.84
C SER A 1 31.21 74.20 -10.80
N ASP A 2 30.62 73.88 -11.93
CA ASP A 2 29.59 74.46 -12.79
C ASP A 2 29.22 73.31 -13.78
N VAL A 3 27.93 73.01 -14.07
CA VAL A 3 27.17 73.45 -15.27
C VAL A 3 27.78 72.84 -16.57
N GLU A 4 27.11 72.16 -17.53
CA GLU A 4 25.79 72.21 -18.19
C GLU A 4 25.67 70.90 -19.02
N GLU A 5 24.59 70.11 -18.95
CA GLU A 5 23.46 70.02 -19.90
C GLU A 5 23.74 70.32 -21.40
N LYS A 6 23.52 69.32 -22.28
CA LYS A 6 22.50 69.34 -23.37
C LYS A 6 22.60 68.19 -24.38
N ASN A 7 21.50 67.44 -24.46
CA ASN A 7 20.67 67.17 -25.66
C ASN A 7 21.35 66.74 -26.98
N ASN A 8 20.99 65.55 -27.52
CA ASN A 8 19.86 65.38 -28.47
C ASN A 8 19.96 64.12 -29.38
N LEU A 9 18.80 63.48 -29.56
CA LEU A 9 18.21 62.94 -30.82
C LEU A 9 18.92 61.84 -31.63
N ALA A 10 18.19 60.72 -31.78
CA ALA A 10 18.35 59.72 -32.86
C ALA A 10 18.00 60.30 -34.25
N PRO A 11 18.41 59.67 -35.37
CA PRO A 11 17.45 58.80 -36.07
C PRO A 11 18.02 57.60 -36.89
N LYS A 12 17.14 56.59 -37.07
CA LYS A 12 16.90 55.61 -38.16
C LYS A 12 18.01 55.31 -39.22
N SER A 13 18.22 54.01 -39.51
CA SER A 13 17.94 53.35 -40.83
C SER A 13 18.88 52.19 -41.23
N VAL A 14 18.32 50.97 -41.35
CA VAL A 14 18.42 49.96 -42.43
C VAL A 14 19.78 49.53 -43.05
N GLY A 15 20.04 48.21 -43.08
CA GLY A 15 20.92 47.54 -44.06
C GLY A 15 21.34 46.10 -43.71
N SER A 16 20.86 45.10 -44.48
CA SER A 16 21.03 43.61 -44.43
C SER A 16 22.49 43.13 -44.74
N PRO A 17 22.90 41.81 -44.87
CA PRO A 17 22.16 40.59 -45.29
C PRO A 17 22.62 39.21 -44.69
N SER A 18 21.99 38.14 -45.21
CA SER A 18 22.51 36.78 -45.52
C SER A 18 21.80 35.58 -44.88
N ALA A 19 21.50 34.63 -45.77
CA ALA A 19 20.70 33.42 -45.61
C ALA A 19 21.43 32.26 -44.92
N VAL A 20 20.72 31.45 -44.13
CA VAL A 20 21.10 30.06 -43.81
C VAL A 20 19.85 29.18 -43.64
N ASN A 21 19.98 27.96 -44.18
CA ASN A 21 19.03 26.86 -44.37
C ASN A 21 18.13 26.44 -43.19
N LYS A 22 16.91 25.99 -43.54
CA LYS A 22 16.00 25.22 -42.68
C LYS A 22 16.40 23.73 -42.67
N PRO A 23 16.44 23.04 -41.52
CA PRO A 23 16.46 21.58 -41.52
C PRO A 23 15.03 21.02 -41.53
N VAL A 24 14.70 20.28 -42.59
CA VAL A 24 13.58 19.32 -42.65
C VAL A 24 14.08 18.03 -42.00
N LEU A 25 13.48 17.63 -40.88
CA LEU A 25 13.80 16.36 -40.23
C LEU A 25 12.97 15.24 -40.86
N ASN A 26 13.68 14.35 -41.56
CA ASN A 26 13.19 13.09 -42.12
C ASN A 26 12.57 12.18 -41.05
N GLN A 27 11.39 11.62 -41.35
CA GLN A 27 10.90 10.41 -40.69
C GLN A 27 11.73 9.20 -41.14
N PRO A 28 12.13 8.29 -40.23
CA PRO A 28 12.42 6.92 -40.58
C PRO A 28 11.26 5.99 -40.21
N ALA A 29 11.11 5.00 -41.10
CA ALA A 29 10.08 3.98 -41.16
C ALA A 29 9.82 3.21 -39.85
N LEU A 30 8.53 2.88 -39.67
CA LEU A 30 8.05 1.86 -38.75
C LEU A 30 8.65 0.49 -39.14
N LEU A 31 9.54 -0.04 -38.30
CA LEU A 31 9.82 -1.47 -38.23
C LEU A 31 9.31 -1.97 -36.88
N ALA A 32 7.99 -2.15 -36.78
CA ALA A 32 7.39 -2.90 -35.68
C ALA A 32 7.47 -4.39 -36.04
N SER A 33 8.46 -5.06 -35.45
CA SER A 33 8.59 -6.51 -35.41
C SER A 33 7.31 -7.16 -34.85
N SER A 34 6.82 -8.16 -35.56
CA SER A 34 5.67 -8.99 -35.23
C SER A 34 5.92 -9.87 -34.00
N SER A 35 5.26 -9.55 -32.89
CA SER A 35 5.01 -10.50 -31.80
C SER A 35 3.52 -10.51 -31.47
N GLN A 36 2.73 -11.07 -32.38
CA GLN A 36 1.35 -11.45 -32.08
C GLN A 36 1.37 -12.77 -31.32
N MET A 37 1.15 -12.74 -30.00
CA MET A 37 0.71 -13.92 -29.27
C MET A 37 -0.82 -13.97 -29.38
N LYS A 38 -1.34 -14.77 -30.33
CA LYS A 38 -2.77 -15.02 -30.48
C LYS A 38 -3.20 -16.10 -29.47
N PRO A 39 -4.17 -15.83 -28.58
CA PRO A 39 -4.82 -16.91 -27.84
C PRO A 39 -5.72 -17.69 -28.81
N TYR A 40 -5.40 -18.97 -29.02
CA TYR A 40 -6.29 -19.93 -29.66
C TYR A 40 -7.47 -20.21 -28.70
N TYR A 41 -8.69 -19.92 -29.12
CA TYR A 41 -9.88 -20.51 -28.49
C TYR A 41 -10.15 -21.85 -29.18
N CYS A 42 -10.22 -22.93 -28.39
CA CYS A 42 -10.88 -24.15 -28.84
C CYS A 42 -12.39 -23.94 -28.68
N THR A 43 -13.11 -23.99 -29.80
CA THR A 43 -14.55 -24.21 -29.84
C THR A 43 -14.86 -25.65 -29.48
N ASP A 44 -15.66 -25.89 -28.44
CA ASP A 44 -16.77 -26.82 -28.56
C ASP A 44 -17.82 -26.61 -27.46
N GLY A 45 -19.08 -26.71 -27.86
CA GLY A 45 -20.27 -26.46 -27.04
C GLY A 45 -20.70 -27.68 -26.22
N GLY A 46 -21.28 -27.41 -25.07
CA GLY A 46 -21.93 -28.42 -24.24
C GLY A 46 -22.63 -27.78 -23.05
N GLU A 47 -23.94 -27.62 -23.17
CA GLU A 47 -24.84 -27.18 -22.11
C GLU A 47 -24.78 -28.16 -20.92
N MET A 48 -24.29 -27.71 -19.76
CA MET A 48 -24.24 -28.53 -18.53
C MET A 48 -25.28 -28.05 -17.53
N LYS A 49 -26.43 -28.74 -17.52
CA LYS A 49 -27.49 -28.62 -16.52
C LYS A 49 -27.07 -29.37 -15.24
N VAL A 50 -26.72 -28.64 -14.19
CA VAL A 50 -26.44 -29.23 -12.86
C VAL A 50 -27.74 -29.34 -12.08
N THR A 51 -28.28 -30.55 -11.97
CA THR A 51 -29.33 -30.91 -11.00
C THR A 51 -28.69 -31.25 -9.66
N THR A 52 -29.08 -30.52 -8.60
CA THR A 52 -28.72 -30.83 -7.21
C THR A 52 -29.61 -31.97 -6.67
N PRO A 53 -29.08 -32.94 -5.90
CA PRO A 53 -29.91 -33.87 -5.16
C PRO A 53 -30.40 -33.25 -3.83
N PRO A 54 -31.57 -33.67 -3.31
CA PRO A 54 -32.16 -33.08 -2.10
C PRO A 54 -31.43 -33.55 -0.84
N CYS A 55 -30.99 -32.59 -0.03
CA CYS A 55 -30.37 -32.82 1.27
C CYS A 55 -31.42 -33.11 2.35
N HIS A 56 -31.36 -34.29 2.97
CA HIS A 56 -31.85 -34.47 4.33
C HIS A 56 -30.94 -35.45 5.07
N SER A 57 -30.31 -34.98 6.14
CA SER A 57 -30.11 -35.73 7.39
C SER A 57 -29.82 -34.74 8.53
N PRO A 58 -30.51 -34.86 9.67
CA PRO A 58 -30.38 -33.99 10.83
C PRO A 58 -29.26 -34.46 11.77
N GLY A 59 -28.61 -33.52 12.46
CA GLY A 59 -27.79 -33.81 13.63
C GLY A 59 -26.29 -33.96 13.35
N ALA A 60 -25.60 -32.83 13.20
CA ALA A 60 -24.18 -32.74 13.54
C ALA A 60 -24.03 -31.61 14.57
N ILE A 61 -23.66 -31.99 15.78
CA ILE A 61 -23.24 -31.10 16.85
C ILE A 61 -22.00 -30.35 16.33
N LEU A 62 -22.12 -29.03 16.17
CA LEU A 62 -21.01 -28.16 15.81
C LEU A 62 -20.03 -28.12 16.98
N PRO A 63 -18.74 -28.49 16.81
CA PRO A 63 -17.71 -28.01 17.70
C PRO A 63 -17.57 -26.50 17.47
N ASP A 64 -17.59 -25.77 18.59
CA ASP A 64 -17.40 -24.33 18.72
C ASP A 64 -16.39 -23.79 17.70
N LEU A 65 -16.85 -22.86 16.86
CA LEU A 65 -15.98 -22.19 15.88
C LEU A 65 -14.81 -21.56 16.63
N PRO A 66 -13.55 -21.78 16.21
CA PRO A 66 -12.48 -20.92 16.69
C PRO A 66 -12.82 -19.48 16.31
N GLN A 67 -12.99 -18.68 17.35
CA GLN A 67 -13.19 -17.24 17.38
C GLN A 67 -12.50 -16.56 16.21
N ALA A 68 -13.22 -15.65 15.54
CA ALA A 68 -12.74 -14.85 14.41
C ALA A 68 -11.27 -14.50 14.60
N ALA A 69 -10.43 -14.95 13.68
CA ALA A 69 -9.02 -14.64 13.67
C ALA A 69 -8.87 -13.12 13.75
N GLU A 70 -8.47 -12.62 14.93
CA GLU A 70 -8.18 -11.22 15.11
C GLU A 70 -7.01 -10.88 14.16
N ASP A 71 -7.26 -9.94 13.26
CA ASP A 71 -6.34 -9.51 12.21
C ASP A 71 -4.97 -9.13 12.80
N PRO A 72 -3.88 -9.87 12.54
CA PRO A 72 -2.63 -9.73 13.30
C PRO A 72 -1.74 -8.54 12.88
N ASP A 73 -2.26 -7.54 12.17
CA ASP A 73 -1.42 -6.46 11.59
C ASP A 73 -1.69 -5.07 12.17
N GLN A 74 -2.42 -4.95 13.29
CA GLN A 74 -2.62 -3.66 13.92
C GLN A 74 -1.51 -3.40 14.96
N HIS A 75 -0.41 -2.82 14.47
CA HIS A 75 0.76 -2.31 15.21
C HIS A 75 1.79 -3.37 15.60
N CYS A 76 2.73 -3.61 14.68
CA CYS A 76 3.81 -4.60 14.78
C CYS A 76 4.82 -4.35 15.93
N GLY A 77 4.65 -3.32 16.76
CA GLY A 77 5.54 -3.07 17.90
C GLY A 77 4.86 -2.24 18.98
N LEU A 78 5.30 -2.43 20.22
CA LEU A 78 4.89 -1.63 21.37
C LEU A 78 5.47 -0.20 21.23
N SER A 79 4.65 0.83 21.47
CA SER A 79 5.13 2.22 21.47
C SER A 79 5.92 2.53 22.75
N LYS A 80 6.91 3.43 22.66
CA LYS A 80 7.66 3.90 23.85
C LYS A 80 6.76 4.63 24.84
N ASP A 81 5.74 5.33 24.35
CA ASP A 81 4.81 6.10 25.17
C ASP A 81 3.61 5.26 25.67
N ALA A 82 3.63 3.95 25.44
CA ALA A 82 2.55 3.06 25.89
C ALA A 82 2.49 3.01 27.42
N SER A 83 1.28 3.13 27.98
CA SER A 83 1.07 2.99 29.41
C SER A 83 1.31 1.54 29.88
N ALA A 84 1.33 1.31 31.20
CA ALA A 84 1.39 -0.05 31.73
C ALA A 84 0.18 -0.88 31.26
N ALA A 85 -1.03 -0.30 31.26
CA ALA A 85 -2.24 -0.98 30.79
C ALA A 85 -2.16 -1.36 29.30
N ASP A 86 -1.65 -0.45 28.46
CA ASP A 86 -1.45 -0.72 27.03
C ASP A 86 -0.40 -1.81 26.80
N THR A 87 0.67 -1.80 27.61
CA THR A 87 1.73 -2.82 27.58
C THR A 87 1.19 -4.20 27.94
N GLN A 88 0.33 -4.28 28.96
CA GLN A 88 -0.37 -5.52 29.33
C GLN A 88 -1.26 -6.03 28.20
N GLN A 89 -2.01 -5.13 27.55
CA GLN A 89 -2.85 -5.49 26.42
C GLN A 89 -2.02 -5.93 25.19
N TRP A 90 -0.86 -5.33 24.98
CA TRP A 90 0.06 -5.75 23.93
C TRP A 90 0.61 -7.14 24.19
N LEU A 91 1.02 -7.44 25.44
CA LEU A 91 1.51 -8.78 25.82
C LEU A 91 0.43 -9.85 25.61
N SER A 92 -0.83 -9.58 25.96
CA SER A 92 -1.91 -10.54 25.76
C SER A 92 -2.19 -10.80 24.27
N ARG A 93 -2.27 -9.74 23.44
CA ARG A 93 -2.45 -9.85 21.98
C ARG A 93 -1.32 -10.61 21.28
N ASN A 94 -0.09 -10.45 21.76
CA ASN A 94 1.09 -11.08 21.17
C ASN A 94 1.41 -12.48 21.76
N ARG A 95 0.45 -13.10 22.46
CA ARG A 95 0.58 -14.44 23.06
C ARG A 95 1.69 -14.53 24.12
N PHE A 96 1.87 -13.46 24.90
CA PHE A 96 2.75 -13.38 26.06
C PHE A 96 1.96 -13.13 27.36
N ALA A 97 0.66 -13.49 27.40
CA ALA A 97 -0.20 -13.30 28.57
C ALA A 97 0.36 -13.94 29.85
N GLN A 98 1.10 -15.03 29.74
CA GLN A 98 1.76 -15.68 30.89
C GLN A 98 2.84 -14.81 31.57
N HIS A 99 3.41 -13.84 30.85
CA HIS A 99 4.40 -12.90 31.37
C HIS A 99 3.78 -11.55 31.76
N ALA A 100 2.46 -11.37 31.59
CA ALA A 100 1.74 -10.14 31.88
C ALA A 100 1.94 -9.69 33.34
N VAL A 101 1.78 -10.63 34.28
CA VAL A 101 1.96 -10.39 35.73
C VAL A 101 3.39 -9.93 36.03
N THR A 102 4.40 -10.57 35.44
CA THR A 102 5.82 -10.22 35.63
C THR A 102 6.11 -8.77 35.21
N PHE A 103 5.44 -8.29 34.17
CA PHE A 103 5.59 -6.93 33.64
C PHE A 103 4.45 -5.99 34.03
N THR A 104 3.69 -6.29 35.10
CA THR A 104 2.44 -5.56 35.43
C THR A 104 2.60 -4.04 35.56
N ASN A 105 3.77 -3.57 36.01
CA ASN A 105 4.05 -2.14 36.21
C ASN A 105 4.97 -1.55 35.13
N PHE A 106 5.32 -2.32 34.10
CA PHE A 106 6.20 -1.86 33.03
C PHE A 106 5.39 -1.06 32.02
N CYS A 107 5.81 0.18 31.75
CA CYS A 107 5.34 0.92 30.58
C CYS A 107 6.13 0.52 29.32
N GLY A 108 5.74 1.04 28.15
CA GLY A 108 6.40 0.74 26.88
C GLY A 108 7.90 1.03 26.90
N ALA A 109 8.31 2.20 27.40
CA ALA A 109 9.71 2.56 27.55
C ALA A 109 10.47 1.64 28.52
N ASP A 110 9.81 1.13 29.57
CA ASP A 110 10.38 0.19 30.53
C ASP A 110 10.62 -1.18 29.93
N LEU A 111 9.68 -1.68 29.15
CA LEU A 111 9.82 -2.99 28.53
C LEU A 111 10.83 -2.95 27.37
N LEU A 112 10.84 -1.86 26.60
CA LEU A 112 11.74 -1.67 25.46
C LEU A 112 13.19 -1.39 25.85
N ARG A 113 13.48 -0.96 27.09
CA ARG A 113 14.87 -0.72 27.54
C ARG A 113 15.60 -1.99 27.95
N LEU A 114 14.88 -3.08 28.24
CA LEU A 114 15.48 -4.32 28.70
C LEU A 114 16.37 -4.90 27.60
N SER A 115 17.55 -5.39 27.99
CA SER A 115 18.40 -6.09 27.05
C SER A 115 17.79 -7.44 26.66
N ARG A 116 18.29 -8.02 25.57
CA ARG A 116 17.90 -9.37 25.16
C ARG A 116 18.17 -10.39 26.29
N ASP A 117 19.29 -10.25 26.98
CA ASP A 117 19.69 -11.18 28.04
C ASP A 117 18.80 -11.02 29.29
N ASP A 118 18.42 -9.79 29.65
CA ASP A 118 17.48 -9.54 30.75
C ASP A 118 16.12 -10.20 30.47
N ILE A 119 15.59 -10.03 29.26
CA ILE A 119 14.31 -10.62 28.85
C ILE A 119 14.40 -12.15 28.85
N ILE A 120 15.51 -12.73 28.38
CA ILE A 120 15.74 -14.18 28.43
C ILE A 120 15.85 -14.69 29.87
N GLN A 121 16.48 -13.94 30.75
CA GLN A 121 16.61 -14.31 32.16
C GLN A 121 15.26 -14.30 32.88
N ILE A 122 14.38 -13.34 32.54
CA ILE A 122 13.05 -13.20 33.16
C ILE A 122 12.05 -14.21 32.58
N CYS A 123 12.01 -14.36 31.25
CA CYS A 123 10.98 -15.16 30.56
C CYS A 123 11.43 -16.57 30.16
N GLY A 124 12.72 -16.89 30.29
CA GLY A 124 13.34 -18.09 29.75
C GLY A 124 13.77 -17.94 28.29
N LEU A 125 14.62 -18.85 27.81
CA LEU A 125 15.27 -18.74 26.50
C LEU A 125 14.27 -18.65 25.33
N ALA A 126 13.28 -19.54 25.28
CA ALA A 126 12.35 -19.62 24.16
C ALA A 126 11.45 -18.39 24.08
N ASP A 127 10.79 -18.04 25.19
CA ASP A 127 9.89 -16.90 25.23
C ASP A 127 10.64 -15.57 25.20
N GLY A 128 11.80 -15.50 25.85
CA GLY A 128 12.59 -14.27 25.88
C GLY A 128 13.10 -13.88 24.50
N ILE A 129 13.56 -14.84 23.70
CA ILE A 129 13.93 -14.58 22.29
C ILE A 129 12.69 -14.11 21.49
N ARG A 130 11.55 -14.78 21.64
CA ARG A 130 10.32 -14.40 20.92
C ARG A 130 9.84 -13.00 21.30
N LEU A 131 9.85 -12.68 22.60
CA LEU A 131 9.41 -11.40 23.13
C LEU A 131 10.34 -10.27 22.71
N PHE A 132 11.66 -10.46 22.82
CA PHE A 132 12.64 -9.48 22.38
C PHE A 132 12.46 -9.12 20.90
N ASN A 133 12.29 -10.14 20.04
CA ASN A 133 12.08 -9.94 18.62
C ASN A 133 10.73 -9.26 18.32
N ALA A 134 9.67 -9.60 19.04
CA ALA A 134 8.36 -8.95 18.87
C ALA A 134 8.40 -7.46 19.29
N LEU A 135 9.12 -7.14 20.37
CA LEU A 135 9.31 -5.76 20.84
C LEU A 135 10.13 -4.93 19.86
N HIS A 136 11.15 -5.53 19.24
CA HIS A 136 12.11 -4.86 18.35
C HIS A 136 11.87 -5.16 16.86
N ALA A 137 10.71 -5.72 16.52
CA ALA A 137 10.37 -6.05 15.15
C ALA A 137 10.41 -4.77 14.30
N LYS A 138 11.32 -4.74 13.31
CA LYS A 138 11.32 -3.67 12.33
C LYS A 138 10.11 -3.87 11.42
N ARG A 139 9.41 -2.78 11.10
CA ARG A 139 8.37 -2.81 10.06
C ARG A 139 8.98 -3.44 8.81
N ILE A 140 8.34 -4.50 8.34
CA ILE A 140 8.66 -5.13 7.07
C ILE A 140 8.45 -4.06 5.99
N ALA A 141 9.36 -3.98 5.02
CA ALA A 141 9.22 -3.13 3.84
C ALA A 141 7.84 -3.31 3.19
N PRO A 142 7.32 -2.30 2.45
CA PRO A 142 6.02 -2.44 1.82
C PRO A 142 5.99 -3.67 0.94
N ARG A 143 4.92 -4.45 1.10
CA ARG A 143 4.68 -5.69 0.38
C ARG A 143 4.10 -5.45 -1.01
N LEU A 144 3.60 -4.23 -1.26
CA LEU A 144 3.06 -3.79 -2.53
C LEU A 144 3.28 -2.28 -2.69
N THR A 145 3.81 -1.89 -3.84
CA THR A 145 3.97 -0.49 -4.26
C THR A 145 3.01 -0.21 -5.42
N LEU A 146 2.13 0.77 -5.24
CA LEU A 146 1.18 1.20 -6.26
C LEU A 146 1.44 2.65 -6.66
N TYR A 147 1.56 2.92 -7.96
CA TYR A 147 1.63 4.28 -8.48
C TYR A 147 0.24 4.74 -8.90
N VAL A 148 -0.28 5.77 -8.25
CA VAL A 148 -1.64 6.28 -8.49
C VAL A 148 -1.63 7.74 -8.92
N CYS A 149 -2.53 8.11 -9.81
CA CYS A 149 -2.68 9.47 -10.31
C CYS A 149 -4.13 9.92 -10.11
N ALA A 150 -4.35 10.96 -9.33
CA ALA A 150 -5.71 11.42 -8.97
C ALA A 150 -6.41 12.20 -10.08
N HIS A 151 -5.64 12.81 -10.99
CA HIS A 151 -6.14 13.61 -12.10
C HIS A 151 -5.34 13.29 -13.36
N ALA A 152 -5.87 13.50 -14.56
CA ALA A 152 -5.20 13.23 -15.83
C ALA A 152 -3.90 14.04 -16.10
N GLY A 153 -3.37 14.75 -15.11
CA GLY A 153 -2.18 15.62 -15.19
C GLY A 153 -0.83 14.89 -15.08
N GLY A 154 -0.81 13.56 -15.07
CA GLY A 154 0.43 12.77 -15.22
C GLY A 154 1.37 12.76 -14.01
N VAL A 155 0.96 13.28 -12.85
CA VAL A 155 1.74 13.21 -11.60
C VAL A 155 1.30 11.99 -10.79
N TYR A 156 2.19 11.02 -10.65
CA TYR A 156 1.93 9.79 -9.90
C TYR A 156 2.44 9.90 -8.46
N SER A 157 1.64 9.44 -7.51
CA SER A 157 2.01 9.25 -6.11
C SER A 157 2.26 7.77 -5.85
N ALA A 158 3.36 7.44 -5.17
CA ALA A 158 3.61 6.07 -4.73
C ALA A 158 2.84 5.79 -3.43
N LEU A 159 2.04 4.72 -3.44
CA LEU A 159 1.36 4.16 -2.28
C LEU A 159 2.03 2.85 -1.88
N TYR A 160 2.61 2.87 -0.69
CA TYR A 160 3.27 1.73 -0.07
C TYR A 160 2.31 1.03 0.89
N LEU A 161 1.97 -0.24 0.60
CA LEU A 161 1.08 -1.04 1.41
C LEU A 161 1.89 -2.10 2.18
N HIS A 162 1.74 -2.13 3.49
CA HIS A 162 2.47 -3.07 4.36
C HIS A 162 1.62 -4.31 4.68
N ALA A 163 0.31 -4.11 4.81
CA ALA A 163 -0.65 -5.14 5.18
C ALA A 163 -1.30 -5.81 3.95
N CYS A 164 -1.18 -5.21 2.76
CA CYS A 164 -1.89 -5.62 1.55
C CYS A 164 -3.40 -5.85 1.79
N ARG A 165 -4.04 -4.94 2.55
CA ARG A 165 -5.48 -4.94 2.83
C ARG A 165 -6.21 -3.84 2.06
N ALA A 166 -7.45 -4.10 1.70
CA ALA A 166 -8.35 -3.15 1.04
C ALA A 166 -8.57 -1.89 1.90
N ALA A 167 -8.65 -2.05 3.23
CA ALA A 167 -8.79 -0.92 4.15
C ALA A 167 -7.57 0.02 4.12
N GLU A 168 -6.35 -0.53 4.06
CA GLU A 168 -5.11 0.27 3.97
C GLU A 168 -5.06 1.04 2.65
N LEU A 169 -5.38 0.36 1.54
CA LEU A 169 -5.42 0.98 0.22
C LEU A 169 -6.48 2.09 0.15
N ALA A 170 -7.71 1.80 0.59
CA ALA A 170 -8.80 2.76 0.58
C ALA A 170 -8.47 4.00 1.42
N HIS A 171 -7.83 3.82 2.58
CA HIS A 171 -7.39 4.92 3.42
C HIS A 171 -6.34 5.80 2.72
N LYS A 172 -5.33 5.19 2.11
CA LYS A 172 -4.28 5.90 1.36
C LYS A 172 -4.82 6.61 0.11
N LEU A 173 -5.76 6.01 -0.60
CA LEU A 173 -6.44 6.63 -1.74
C LEU A 173 -7.26 7.85 -1.30
N ARG A 174 -8.04 7.74 -0.21
CA ARG A 174 -8.81 8.87 0.33
C ARG A 174 -7.95 10.07 0.70
N ALA A 175 -6.72 9.86 1.17
CA ALA A 175 -5.78 10.94 1.46
C ALA A 175 -5.36 11.74 0.20
N LEU A 176 -5.47 11.15 -0.99
CA LEU A 176 -5.11 11.80 -2.26
C LEU A 176 -6.31 12.42 -2.99
N LEU A 177 -7.54 12.12 -2.56
CA LEU A 177 -8.75 12.61 -3.20
C LEU A 177 -9.15 13.98 -2.63
N PRO A 178 -9.64 14.91 -3.47
CA PRO A 178 -10.25 16.15 -3.00
C PRO A 178 -11.57 15.86 -2.26
N GLU A 179 -11.97 16.73 -1.32
CA GLU A 179 -13.34 16.71 -0.80
C GLU A 179 -14.33 16.98 -1.95
N PRO A 180 -15.49 16.28 -2.06
CA PRO A 180 -16.15 15.38 -1.11
C PRO A 180 -15.84 13.87 -1.30
N ALA A 181 -14.91 13.52 -2.19
CA ALA A 181 -14.62 12.11 -2.53
C ALA A 181 -13.96 11.32 -1.38
N LYS A 182 -13.71 11.96 -0.23
CA LYS A 182 -13.21 11.29 0.97
C LYS A 182 -14.29 10.52 1.73
N GLU A 183 -15.57 10.82 1.50
CA GLU A 183 -16.71 10.08 2.07
C GLU A 183 -17.00 8.75 1.34
N CYS A 184 -16.23 8.42 0.29
CA CYS A 184 -16.41 7.17 -0.43
C CYS A 184 -16.12 5.94 0.45
N GLU A 185 -17.19 5.26 0.85
CA GLU A 185 -17.15 4.04 1.64
C GLU A 185 -16.68 2.82 0.83
N THR A 186 -16.98 2.81 -0.48
CA THR A 186 -16.69 1.66 -1.36
C THR A 186 -15.69 2.03 -2.45
N VAL A 187 -14.58 1.30 -2.50
CA VAL A 187 -13.61 1.34 -3.60
C VAL A 187 -13.94 0.23 -4.60
N LEU A 188 -14.05 0.59 -5.87
CA LEU A 188 -14.31 -0.33 -6.98
C LEU A 188 -13.10 -0.36 -7.92
N VAL A 189 -12.79 -1.54 -8.43
CA VAL A 189 -11.77 -1.79 -9.44
C VAL A 189 -12.47 -2.18 -10.74
N CYS A 190 -12.03 -1.58 -11.85
CA CYS A 190 -12.52 -1.94 -13.17
C CYS A 190 -11.87 -3.25 -13.61
N GLY A 191 -12.68 -4.28 -13.80
CA GLY A 191 -12.28 -5.56 -14.38
C GLY A 191 -12.42 -5.60 -15.90
N PRO A 192 -12.23 -6.78 -16.51
CA PRO A 192 -12.44 -6.98 -17.94
C PRO A 192 -13.82 -6.50 -18.37
N HIS A 193 -13.90 -5.91 -19.58
CA HIS A 193 -15.14 -5.38 -20.16
C HIS A 193 -15.87 -4.32 -19.31
N GLY A 194 -15.17 -3.63 -18.41
CA GLY A 194 -15.75 -2.56 -17.58
C GLY A 194 -16.63 -3.06 -16.43
N SER A 195 -16.53 -4.35 -16.09
CA SER A 195 -17.14 -4.90 -14.88
C SER A 195 -16.60 -4.18 -13.64
N ARG A 196 -17.46 -3.88 -12.67
CA ARG A 196 -17.06 -3.21 -11.44
C ARG A 196 -16.91 -4.24 -10.34
N VAL A 197 -15.69 -4.42 -9.84
CA VAL A 197 -15.35 -5.39 -8.79
C VAL A 197 -15.09 -4.63 -7.50
N ARG A 198 -15.70 -5.06 -6.39
CA ARG A 198 -15.42 -4.45 -5.08
C ARG A 198 -13.99 -4.77 -4.66
N LEU A 199 -13.27 -3.76 -4.16
CA LEU A 199 -11.93 -3.96 -3.62
C LEU A 199 -12.01 -4.87 -2.38
N SER A 200 -11.40 -6.05 -2.48
CA SER A 200 -11.25 -7.00 -1.37
C SER A 200 -9.77 -7.19 -1.02
N ASP A 201 -9.50 -7.69 0.17
CA ASP A 201 -8.11 -8.00 0.57
C ASP A 201 -7.49 -9.05 -0.35
N GLU A 202 -8.27 -10.01 -0.84
CA GLU A 202 -7.80 -11.00 -1.82
C GLU A 202 -7.38 -10.34 -3.12
N LEU A 203 -8.17 -9.38 -3.63
CA LEU A 203 -7.81 -8.65 -4.84
C LEU A 203 -6.53 -7.83 -4.64
N VAL A 204 -6.38 -7.14 -3.50
CA VAL A 204 -5.18 -6.34 -3.20
C VAL A 204 -3.93 -7.20 -3.15
N ARG A 205 -4.00 -8.41 -2.59
CA ARG A 205 -2.85 -9.34 -2.52
C ARG A 205 -2.39 -9.85 -3.87
N HIS A 206 -3.25 -9.81 -4.89
CA HIS A 206 -2.94 -10.27 -6.25
C HIS A 206 -2.68 -9.12 -7.23
N LEU A 207 -2.68 -7.86 -6.76
CA LEU A 207 -2.24 -6.75 -7.60
C LEU A 207 -0.74 -6.91 -7.94
N PRO A 208 -0.34 -6.58 -9.17
CA PRO A 208 1.07 -6.64 -9.55
C PRO A 208 1.87 -5.61 -8.75
N ASP A 209 3.05 -6.03 -8.27
CA ASP A 209 4.05 -5.13 -7.71
C ASP A 209 4.90 -4.57 -8.85
N HIS A 210 5.05 -3.24 -8.89
CA HIS A 210 5.72 -2.51 -9.97
C HIS A 210 7.13 -2.06 -9.59
#